data_AF-A0A1H0CZC6-F1
#
_entry.id   AF-A0A1H0CZC6-F1
#
_cell.length_a   1.000
_cell.length_b   1.000
_cell.length_c   1.000
_cell.angle_alpha   90.00
_cell.angle_beta   90.00
_cell.angle_gamma   90.00
#
_symmetry.space_group_name_H-M   'P 1'
#
loop_
_entity.id
_entity.type
_entity.pdbx_description
1 polymer ?
#
loop_
_entity_poly.entity_id
_entity_poly.type
_entity_poly.pdbx_seq_one_letter_code
_entity_poly.pdbx_strand_id
1 'polypeptide(L)'
;MLHFGRGRTRRGLASALIGEIAAVIEGMEGFEEVRKLEDMEIGAEEHLDELGAFTLPKFSVYESNAGRLDLFDAAVQRQIVYFFTRAGSLAGHLHALASTRREAKALRKQHAIDAQKEINNLSELGDDLLRDLRKLVSKKQPATISRA
;
A
#
# COMPACT_ATOMS: atom_id res chain seq x y z
N MET A 1 24.93 -5.03 -26.29
CA MET A 1 25.17 -5.74 -25.01
C MET A 1 24.74 -4.91 -23.79
N LEU A 2 23.45 -4.60 -23.59
CA LEU A 2 22.99 -3.75 -22.45
C LEU A 2 21.82 -4.32 -21.62
N HIS A 3 21.29 -5.49 -21.96
CA HIS A 3 20.04 -6.00 -21.35
C HIS A 3 20.26 -6.71 -20.00
N PHE A 4 21.48 -7.18 -19.72
CA PHE A 4 21.80 -7.88 -18.47
C PHE A 4 21.79 -6.96 -17.24
N GLY A 5 22.21 -5.69 -17.40
CA GLY A 5 22.15 -4.68 -16.33
C GLY A 5 20.72 -4.30 -15.98
N ARG A 6 19.91 -3.94 -17.00
CA ARG A 6 18.51 -3.51 -16.82
C ARG A 6 17.65 -4.58 -16.14
N GLY A 7 17.85 -5.87 -16.46
CA GLY A 7 17.13 -6.97 -15.82
C GLY A 7 17.53 -7.25 -14.36
N ARG A 8 18.80 -7.04 -13.98
CA ARG A 8 19.24 -7.10 -12.58
C ARG A 8 18.71 -5.90 -11.79
N THR A 9 18.76 -4.71 -12.40
CA THR A 9 18.26 -3.47 -11.82
C THR A 9 16.74 -3.50 -11.59
N ARG A 10 15.95 -3.97 -12.57
CA ARG A 10 14.49 -4.13 -12.43
C ARG A 10 14.12 -5.08 -11.30
N ARG A 11 14.83 -6.22 -11.18
CA ARG A 11 14.59 -7.20 -10.11
C ARG A 11 14.98 -6.65 -8.74
N GLY A 12 16.10 -5.95 -8.64
CA GLY A 12 16.50 -5.29 -7.40
C GLY A 12 15.49 -4.26 -6.93
N LEU A 13 14.99 -3.42 -7.84
CA LEU A 13 13.93 -2.46 -7.53
C LEU A 13 12.62 -3.15 -7.13
N ALA A 14 12.22 -4.21 -7.83
CA ALA A 14 11.05 -5.00 -7.47
C ALA A 14 11.17 -5.60 -6.06
N SER A 15 12.33 -6.16 -5.71
CA SER A 15 12.58 -6.69 -4.36
C SER A 15 12.49 -5.61 -3.27
N ALA A 16 13.02 -4.42 -3.52
CA ALA A 16 12.95 -3.32 -2.57
C ALA A 16 11.50 -2.81 -2.39
N LEU A 17 10.76 -2.65 -3.50
CA LEU A 17 9.36 -2.25 -3.46
C LEU A 17 8.45 -3.29 -2.80
N ILE A 18 8.73 -4.59 -2.96
CA ILE A 18 8.03 -5.65 -2.23
C ILE A 18 8.13 -5.45 -0.72
N GLY A 19 9.33 -5.16 -0.21
CA GLY A 19 9.54 -4.94 1.21
C GLY A 19 8.79 -3.71 1.72
N GLU A 20 8.82 -2.62 0.95
CA GLU A 20 8.14 -1.38 1.32
C GLU A 20 6.61 -1.49 1.26
N ILE A 21 6.06 -2.09 0.21
CA ILE A 21 4.61 -2.33 0.10
C ILE A 21 4.13 -3.24 1.23
N ALA A 22 4.88 -4.30 1.55
CA ALA A 22 4.53 -5.20 2.65
C ALA A 22 4.51 -4.47 4.01
N ALA A 23 5.49 -3.61 4.27
CA ALA A 23 5.51 -2.81 5.50
C ALA A 23 4.35 -1.80 5.59
N VAL A 24 3.93 -1.24 4.46
CA VAL A 24 2.74 -0.37 4.40
C VAL A 24 1.46 -1.16 4.70
N ILE A 25 1.28 -2.33 4.10
CA ILE A 25 0.13 -3.21 4.37
C ILE A 25 0.11 -3.63 5.84
N GLU A 26 1.24 -4.11 6.36
CA GLU A 26 1.35 -4.51 7.78
C GLU A 26 1.03 -3.34 8.73
N GLY A 27 1.46 -2.11 8.39
CA GLY A 27 1.11 -0.91 9.14
C GLY A 27 -0.38 -0.56 9.10
N MET A 28 -1.07 -0.86 7.99
CA MET A 28 -2.53 -0.67 7.86
C MET A 28 -3.31 -1.77 8.61
N GLU A 29 -2.90 -3.03 8.49
CA GLU A 29 -3.56 -4.18 9.13
C GLU A 29 -3.31 -4.28 10.63
N GLY A 30 -2.13 -3.85 11.09
CA GLY A 30 -1.70 -3.93 12.49
C GLY A 30 -2.26 -2.81 13.38
N PHE A 31 -2.97 -1.84 12.81
CA PHE A 31 -3.54 -0.73 13.56
C PHE A 31 -4.93 -1.14 14.11
N GLU A 32 -5.02 -1.38 15.41
CA GLU A 32 -6.27 -1.85 16.06
C GLU A 32 -7.45 -0.90 15.79
N GLU A 33 -7.18 0.38 15.60
CA GLU A 33 -8.18 1.40 15.34
C GLU A 33 -8.79 1.28 13.93
N VAL A 34 -8.09 0.65 12.98
CA VAL A 34 -8.67 0.26 11.68
C VAL A 34 -9.69 -0.86 11.86
N ARG A 35 -9.47 -1.81 12.78
CA ARG A 35 -10.52 -2.79 13.13
C ARG A 35 -11.71 -2.12 13.82
N LYS A 36 -11.46 -1.09 14.65
CA LYS A 36 -12.54 -0.29 15.26
C LYS A 36 -13.35 0.50 14.21
N LEU A 37 -12.77 0.84 13.05
CA LEU A 37 -13.50 1.43 11.92
C LEU A 37 -14.47 0.42 11.26
N GLU A 38 -14.17 -0.88 11.28
CA GLU A 38 -15.08 -1.92 10.77
C GLU A 38 -16.37 -1.98 11.60
N ASP A 39 -16.24 -1.79 12.91
CA ASP A 39 -17.38 -1.72 13.84
C ASP A 39 -18.18 -0.40 13.71
N MET A 40 -17.76 0.53 12.85
CA MET A 40 -18.46 1.80 12.70
C MET A 40 -19.82 1.70 12.06
N GLU A 41 -20.03 0.70 11.20
CA GLU A 41 -21.34 0.40 10.65
C GLU A 41 -22.35 0.10 11.79
N ILE A 42 -21.86 -0.45 12.91
CA ILE A 42 -22.60 -0.88 14.10
C ILE A 42 -22.79 0.25 15.14
N GLY A 43 -22.10 1.39 14.98
CA GLY A 43 -22.31 2.60 15.81
C GLY A 43 -21.34 2.81 16.98
N ALA A 44 -20.17 2.16 16.97
CA ALA A 44 -19.11 2.31 17.98
C ALA A 44 -18.28 3.60 17.84
N GLU A 45 -18.92 4.77 17.94
CA GLU A 45 -18.32 6.08 17.58
C GLU A 45 -17.34 6.65 18.61
N GLU A 46 -17.07 5.91 19.69
CA GLU A 46 -16.35 6.41 20.87
C GLU A 46 -14.82 6.48 20.66
N HIS A 47 -14.29 5.96 19.55
CA HIS A 47 -12.83 5.82 19.33
C HIS A 47 -12.26 6.57 18.12
N LEU A 48 -13.04 7.42 17.44
CA LEU A 48 -12.58 8.14 16.25
C LEU A 48 -11.39 9.09 16.51
N ASP A 49 -11.25 9.57 17.74
CA ASP A 49 -10.17 10.47 18.12
C ASP A 49 -8.80 9.72 18.20
N GLU A 50 -8.80 8.39 18.34
CA GLU A 50 -7.60 7.53 18.38
C GLU A 50 -6.98 7.34 16.99
N LEU A 51 -7.76 7.55 15.91
CA LEU A 51 -7.27 7.48 14.53
C LEU A 51 -6.15 8.49 14.23
N GLY A 52 -6.05 9.55 15.04
CA GLY A 52 -4.99 10.53 14.96
C GLY A 52 -3.62 10.01 15.38
N ALA A 53 -3.51 8.78 15.89
CA ALA A 53 -2.24 8.12 16.15
C ALA A 53 -1.76 7.27 14.95
N PHE A 54 -2.58 7.12 13.90
CA PHE A 54 -2.22 6.33 12.73
C PHE A 54 -1.02 6.95 12.02
N THR A 55 0.01 6.14 11.80
CA THR A 55 1.18 6.54 11.05
C THR A 55 1.60 5.44 10.11
N LEU A 56 2.05 5.83 8.91
CA LEU A 56 2.63 4.91 7.95
C LEU A 56 4.16 5.01 7.98
N PRO A 57 4.86 3.92 7.62
CA PRO A 57 6.29 4.00 7.39
C PRO A 57 6.60 4.97 6.24
N LYS A 58 7.79 5.56 6.25
CA LYS A 58 8.26 6.40 5.15
C LYS A 58 8.43 5.58 3.88
N PHE A 59 8.01 6.13 2.74
CA PHE A 59 8.12 5.49 1.42
C PHE A 59 9.48 5.73 0.76
N SER A 60 10.56 5.47 1.50
CA SER A 60 11.92 5.83 1.12
C SER A 60 12.39 5.16 -0.19
N VAL A 61 11.99 3.91 -0.44
CA VAL A 61 12.32 3.17 -1.66
C VAL A 61 11.57 3.77 -2.85
N TYR A 62 10.26 3.97 -2.74
CA TYR A 62 9.45 4.60 -3.77
C TYR A 62 9.95 6.00 -4.11
N GLU A 63 10.10 6.88 -3.11
CA GLU A 63 10.54 8.27 -3.31
C GLU A 63 11.92 8.34 -3.98
N SER A 64 12.88 7.55 -3.50
CA SER A 64 14.25 7.53 -4.05
C SER A 64 14.32 6.92 -5.45
N ASN A 65 13.29 6.19 -5.90
CA ASN A 65 13.28 5.48 -7.18
C ASN A 65 12.10 5.86 -8.08
N ALA A 66 11.38 6.94 -7.80
CA ALA A 66 10.21 7.36 -8.58
C ALA A 66 10.53 7.51 -10.08
N GLY A 67 11.71 8.07 -10.41
CA GLY A 67 12.20 8.21 -11.77
C GLY A 67 12.65 6.90 -12.45
N ARG A 68 12.65 5.78 -11.73
CA ARG A 68 13.10 4.45 -12.20
C ARG A 68 11.95 3.45 -12.31
N LEU A 69 10.70 3.90 -12.12
CA LEU A 69 9.52 3.06 -12.30
C LEU A 69 9.27 2.74 -13.78
N ASP A 70 9.93 3.44 -14.70
CA ASP A 70 9.99 3.14 -16.14
C ASP A 70 10.65 1.78 -16.46
N LEU A 71 11.22 1.12 -15.45
CA LEU A 71 11.71 -0.25 -15.53
C LEU A 71 10.59 -1.30 -15.53
N PHE A 72 9.39 -0.93 -15.10
CA PHE A 72 8.19 -1.76 -15.13
C PHE A 72 7.35 -1.45 -16.38
N ASP A 73 6.38 -2.30 -16.69
CA ASP A 73 5.36 -1.93 -17.66
C ASP A 73 4.48 -0.80 -17.11
N ALA A 74 3.83 -0.08 -18.03
CA ALA A 74 3.08 1.12 -17.68
C ALA A 74 1.89 0.85 -16.76
N ALA A 75 1.32 -0.37 -16.75
CA ALA A 75 0.22 -0.71 -15.86
C ALA A 75 0.72 -0.85 -14.42
N VAL A 76 1.79 -1.63 -14.22
CA VAL A 76 2.44 -1.80 -12.90
C VAL A 76 2.97 -0.47 -12.38
N GLN A 77 3.60 0.35 -13.23
CA GLN A 77 4.05 1.69 -12.84
C GLN A 77 2.89 2.54 -12.27
N ARG A 78 1.75 2.59 -12.98
CA ARG A 78 0.59 3.38 -12.53
C ARG A 78 0.03 2.86 -11.21
N GLN A 79 -0.05 1.54 -11.04
CA GLN A 79 -0.53 0.94 -9.79
C GLN A 79 0.40 1.24 -8.62
N ILE A 80 1.73 1.17 -8.81
CA ILE A 80 2.71 1.53 -7.77
C ILE A 80 2.54 3.00 -7.36
N VAL A 81 2.51 3.93 -8.34
CA VAL A 81 2.33 5.36 -8.06
C VAL A 81 1.01 5.61 -7.33
N TYR A 82 -0.08 4.99 -7.79
CA TYR A 82 -1.39 5.11 -7.18
C TYR A 82 -1.39 4.61 -5.74
N PHE A 83 -0.84 3.41 -5.48
CA PHE A 83 -0.74 2.83 -4.14
C PHE A 83 -0.05 3.79 -3.16
N PHE A 84 1.17 4.25 -3.48
CA PHE A 84 1.93 5.12 -2.57
C PHE A 84 1.31 6.51 -2.41
N THR A 85 0.68 7.05 -3.46
CA THR A 85 -0.04 8.33 -3.37
C THR A 85 -1.24 8.22 -2.44
N ARG A 86 -2.05 7.17 -2.58
CA ARG A 86 -3.25 6.96 -1.76
C ARG A 86 -2.88 6.60 -0.32
N ALA A 87 -1.89 5.74 -0.11
CA ALA A 87 -1.37 5.45 1.23
C ALA A 87 -0.87 6.73 1.93
N GLY A 88 -0.13 7.59 1.23
CA GLY A 88 0.30 8.88 1.79
C GLY A 88 -0.85 9.81 2.18
N SER A 89 -1.91 9.86 1.36
CA SER A 89 -3.10 10.66 1.66
C SER A 89 -3.93 10.09 2.82
N LEU A 90 -3.97 8.76 2.97
CA LEU A 90 -4.78 8.08 3.99
C LEU A 90 -4.43 8.55 5.41
N ALA A 91 -3.13 8.63 5.75
CA ALA A 91 -2.71 9.09 7.07
C ALA A 91 -3.19 10.52 7.35
N GLY A 92 -3.10 11.40 6.35
CA GLY A 92 -3.63 12.77 6.44
C GLY A 92 -5.15 12.80 6.63
N HIS A 93 -5.90 11.96 5.91
CA HIS A 93 -7.34 11.84 6.05
C HIS A 93 -7.75 11.35 7.45
N LEU A 94 -7.06 10.34 8.00
CA LEU A 94 -7.34 9.81 9.34
C LEU A 94 -7.01 10.83 10.45
N HIS A 95 -5.90 11.55 10.33
CA HIS A 95 -5.59 12.66 11.25
C HIS A 95 -6.64 13.77 11.19
N ALA A 96 -7.12 14.13 10.00
CA ALA A 96 -8.16 15.13 9.83
C ALA A 96 -9.48 14.66 10.47
N LEU A 97 -9.85 13.39 10.29
CA LEU A 97 -11.04 12.79 10.88
C LEU A 97 -11.02 12.79 12.42
N ALA A 98 -9.85 12.49 13.01
CA ALA A 98 -9.63 12.56 14.45
C ALA A 98 -9.71 13.99 14.99
N SER A 99 -9.25 14.97 14.21
CA SER A 99 -9.21 16.38 14.62
C SER A 99 -10.56 17.11 14.49
N THR A 100 -11.47 16.59 13.66
CA THR A 100 -12.67 17.32 13.25
C THR A 100 -13.85 17.05 14.16
N ARG A 101 -13.88 17.72 15.33
CA ARG A 101 -14.95 17.61 16.33
C ARG A 101 -16.21 18.45 16.05
N ARG A 102 -16.19 19.31 15.02
CA ARG A 102 -17.29 20.25 14.70
C ARG A 102 -18.28 19.75 13.65
N GLU A 103 -17.97 18.64 12.98
CA GLU A 103 -18.87 18.05 11.99
C GLU A 103 -20.04 17.32 12.65
N ALA A 104 -21.17 17.25 11.94
CA ALA A 104 -22.29 16.45 12.36
C ALA A 104 -21.87 14.99 12.52
N LYS A 105 -22.32 14.35 13.61
CA LYS A 105 -22.02 12.96 13.97
C LYS A 105 -22.13 11.98 12.79
N ALA A 106 -23.20 12.11 11.99
CA ALA A 106 -23.43 11.31 10.79
C ALA A 106 -22.38 11.49 9.69
N LEU A 107 -21.85 12.70 9.51
CA LEU A 107 -20.82 13.00 8.49
C LEU A 107 -19.48 12.39 8.90
N ARG A 108 -19.08 12.51 10.17
CA ARG A 108 -17.88 11.85 10.72
C ARG A 108 -17.97 10.32 10.56
N LYS A 109 -19.13 9.74 10.84
CA LYS A 109 -19.39 8.30 10.62
C LYS A 109 -19.21 7.91 9.14
N GLN A 110 -19.72 8.71 8.21
CA GLN A 110 -19.52 8.44 6.77
C GLN A 110 -18.05 8.50 6.37
N HIS A 111 -17.31 9.51 6.85
CA HIS A 111 -15.88 9.63 6.60
C HIS A 111 -15.06 8.46 7.17
N ALA A 112 -15.45 7.95 8.34
CA ALA A 112 -14.87 6.74 8.93
C ALA A 112 -15.10 5.50 8.04
N ILE A 113 -16.33 5.31 7.55
CA ILE A 113 -16.67 4.21 6.65
C ILE A 113 -15.89 4.32 5.33
N ASP A 114 -15.76 5.52 4.78
CA ASP A 114 -15.03 5.75 3.54
C ASP A 114 -13.53 5.50 3.71
N ALA A 115 -12.96 5.88 4.86
CA ALA A 115 -11.57 5.58 5.20
C ALA A 115 -11.34 4.07 5.33
N GLN A 116 -12.28 3.32 5.93
CA GLN A 116 -12.17 1.87 6.02
C GLN A 116 -12.20 1.20 4.64
N LYS A 117 -13.10 1.64 3.77
CA LYS A 117 -13.15 1.17 2.38
C LYS A 117 -11.85 1.47 1.65
N GLU A 118 -11.27 2.65 1.86
CA GLU A 118 -9.99 3.02 1.26
C GLU A 118 -8.85 2.11 1.74
N ILE A 119 -8.80 1.78 3.04
CA ILE A 119 -7.82 0.84 3.60
C ILE A 119 -7.96 -0.54 2.95
N ASN A 120 -9.16 -1.10 2.91
CA ASN A 120 -9.40 -2.41 2.30
C ASN A 120 -8.98 -2.43 0.82
N ASN A 121 -9.38 -1.41 0.05
CA ASN A 121 -8.99 -1.28 -1.35
C ASN A 121 -7.47 -1.17 -1.53
N LEU A 122 -6.77 -0.50 -0.60
CA LEU A 122 -5.32 -0.37 -0.64
C LEU A 122 -4.62 -1.68 -0.29
N SER A 123 -5.11 -2.43 0.69
CA SER A 123 -4.59 -3.76 1.03
C SER A 123 -4.74 -4.72 -0.14
N GLU A 124 -5.92 -4.78 -0.77
CA GLU A 124 -6.16 -5.61 -1.96
C GLU A 124 -5.23 -5.24 -3.13
N LEU A 125 -5.11 -3.94 -3.43
CA LEU A 125 -4.19 -3.47 -4.46
C LEU A 125 -2.73 -3.80 -4.12
N GLY A 126 -2.35 -3.66 -2.86
CA GLY A 126 -1.04 -3.98 -2.34
C GLY A 126 -0.71 -5.46 -2.54
N ASP A 127 -1.62 -6.37 -2.21
CA ASP A 127 -1.47 -7.81 -2.43
C ASP A 127 -1.34 -8.19 -3.90
N ASP A 128 -2.12 -7.56 -4.76
CA ASP A 128 -2.02 -7.73 -6.21
C ASP A 128 -0.65 -7.27 -6.74
N LEU A 129 -0.18 -6.10 -6.28
CA LEU A 129 1.17 -5.60 -6.60
C LEU A 129 2.27 -6.53 -6.08
N LEU A 130 2.16 -7.03 -4.84
CA LEU A 130 3.10 -7.99 -4.28
C LEU A 130 3.15 -9.26 -5.12
N ARG A 131 2.00 -9.80 -5.53
CA ARG A 131 1.91 -10.96 -6.40
C ARG A 131 2.61 -10.73 -7.73
N ASP A 132 2.42 -9.57 -8.34
CA ASP A 132 3.01 -9.25 -9.65
C ASP A 132 4.51 -8.96 -9.57
N LEU A 133 4.96 -8.20 -8.57
CA LEU A 133 6.38 -7.93 -8.33
C LEU A 133 7.13 -9.23 -7.98
N ARG A 134 6.54 -10.14 -7.20
CA ARG A 134 7.14 -11.45 -6.88
C ARG A 134 7.39 -12.29 -8.14
N LYS A 135 6.54 -12.19 -9.17
CA LYS A 135 6.78 -12.87 -10.46
C LYS A 135 8.03 -12.35 -11.16
N LEU A 136 8.38 -11.06 -10.99
CA LEU A 136 9.58 -10.46 -11.58
C LEU A 136 10.85 -10.92 -10.86
N VAL A 137 10.78 -11.15 -9.55
CA VAL A 137 11.91 -11.55 -8.71
C VAL A 137 12.13 -13.07 -8.76
N SER A 138 11.05 -13.85 -8.87
CA SER A 138 11.12 -15.31 -8.92
C SER A 138 11.88 -15.78 -10.17
N LYS A 139 12.99 -16.47 -9.94
CA LYS A 139 13.66 -17.23 -11.00
C LYS A 139 12.75 -18.40 -11.35
N LYS A 140 11.92 -18.30 -12.39
CA LYS A 140 11.53 -19.53 -13.10
C LYS A 140 12.83 -20.16 -13.59
N GLN A 141 13.25 -21.26 -12.97
CA GLN A 141 14.32 -22.11 -13.47
C GLN A 141 14.01 -22.43 -14.94
N PRO A 142 14.98 -22.38 -15.86
CA PRO A 142 14.79 -22.99 -17.17
C PRO A 142 14.50 -24.47 -16.93
N ALA A 143 13.35 -24.95 -17.42
CA ALA A 143 13.10 -26.38 -17.53
C ALA A 143 14.10 -26.94 -18.55
N THR A 144 15.26 -27.39 -18.08
CA THR A 144 16.20 -28.14 -18.92
C THR A 144 17.16 -28.93 -18.05
N ILE A 145 16.77 -30.15 -17.71
CA ILE A 145 17.69 -31.28 -17.82
C ILE A 145 16.92 -32.39 -18.51
N SER A 146 16.87 -32.32 -19.84
CA SER A 146 16.72 -33.52 -20.65
C SER A 146 18.06 -34.25 -20.56
N ARG A 147 18.07 -35.44 -19.96
CA ARG A 147 19.19 -36.38 -20.06
C ARG A 147 18.70 -37.54 -20.90
N ALA A 148 19.30 -37.63 -22.08
CA ALA A 148 19.30 -38.79 -22.97
C ALA A 148 19.94 -40.01 -22.28
#